data_AF-A0A261W1D3-F1
#
_entry.id   AF-A0A261W1D3-F1
#
_cell.length_a   1.000
_cell.length_b   1.000
_cell.length_c   1.000
_cell.angle_alpha   90.00
_cell.angle_beta   90.00
_cell.angle_gamma   90.00
#
_symmetry.space_group_name_H-M   'P 1'
#
loop_
_entity.id
_entity.type
_entity.pdbx_description
1 polymer ?
#
loop_
_entity_poly.entity_id
_entity_poly.type
_entity_poly.pdbx_seq_one_letter_code
_entity_poly.pdbx_strand_id
1 'polypeptide(L)'
;MAVPRHGNSCATLAPAARWLGWLNAIAVLGELGFALGVLGSEVAPPNLAVPLACFLAGVVASGLSMVCWSWGADEAGRRWLAPARWAGLLAYLLALAAFVAGCWLSAGLAFEADAGDVDAGYTMRIPGA
;
A
#
# COMPACT_ATOMS: atom_id res chain seq x y z
N MET A 1 30.22 -22.21 -28.49
CA MET A 1 29.01 -21.41 -28.78
C MET A 1 28.36 -21.07 -27.45
N ALA A 2 28.52 -19.85 -26.97
CA ALA A 2 27.84 -19.36 -25.78
C ALA A 2 26.46 -18.86 -26.19
N VAL A 3 25.40 -19.48 -25.67
CA VAL A 3 24.03 -19.00 -25.84
C VAL A 3 23.88 -17.72 -24.99
N PRO A 4 23.54 -16.56 -25.57
CA PRO A 4 23.24 -15.39 -24.78
C PRO A 4 21.95 -15.68 -23.98
N ARG A 5 22.10 -15.82 -22.66
CA ARG A 5 20.96 -15.75 -21.73
C ARG A 5 20.52 -14.30 -21.71
N HIS A 6 19.55 -13.94 -22.56
CA HIS A 6 18.78 -12.73 -22.33
C HIS A 6 18.09 -12.90 -20.99
N GLY A 7 18.61 -12.18 -19.99
CA GLY A 7 18.21 -12.28 -18.60
C GLY A 7 16.70 -12.20 -18.47
N ASN A 8 16.18 -13.10 -17.65
CA ASN A 8 14.77 -13.22 -17.31
C ASN A 8 14.31 -12.03 -16.43
N SER A 9 14.47 -10.79 -16.89
CA SER A 9 14.25 -9.59 -16.07
C SER A 9 12.83 -9.52 -15.50
N CYS A 10 11.82 -10.01 -16.23
CA CYS A 10 10.44 -10.08 -15.73
C CYS A 10 10.16 -11.22 -14.73
N ALA A 11 11.04 -12.22 -14.60
CA ALA A 11 10.85 -13.31 -13.63
C ALA A 11 11.01 -12.83 -12.18
N THR A 12 11.61 -11.67 -11.96
CA THR A 12 11.88 -11.09 -10.63
C THR A 12 10.72 -10.27 -10.07
N LEU A 13 9.76 -9.85 -10.90
CA LEU A 13 8.72 -8.87 -10.51
C LEU A 13 7.50 -9.53 -9.87
N ALA A 14 7.16 -10.76 -10.26
CA ALA A 14 6.04 -11.50 -9.66
C ALA A 14 6.18 -11.71 -8.13
N PRO A 15 7.33 -12.15 -7.58
CA PRO A 15 7.50 -12.22 -6.14
C PRO A 15 7.51 -10.84 -5.48
N ALA A 16 8.01 -9.80 -6.14
CA ALA A 16 7.98 -8.43 -5.62
C ALA A 16 6.55 -7.89 -5.49
N ALA A 17 5.67 -8.12 -6.48
CA ALA A 17 4.25 -7.79 -6.40
C ALA A 17 3.54 -8.58 -5.29
N ARG A 18 3.92 -9.85 -5.07
CA ARG A 18 3.37 -10.66 -3.97
C ARG A 18 3.69 -10.03 -2.63
N TRP A 19 4.96 -9.69 -2.44
CA TRP A 19 5.44 -9.09 -1.21
C TRP A 19 4.79 -7.73 -0.95
N LEU A 20 4.65 -6.90 -1.99
CA LEU A 20 3.97 -5.61 -1.90
C LEU A 20 2.47 -5.75 -1.58
N GLY A 21 1.80 -6.76 -2.14
CA GLY A 21 0.41 -7.08 -1.79
C GLY A 21 0.26 -7.50 -0.33
N TRP A 22 1.21 -8.28 0.20
CA TRP A 22 1.25 -8.62 1.63
C TRP A 22 1.45 -7.41 2.53
N LEU A 23 2.36 -6.49 2.17
CA LEU A 23 2.57 -5.26 2.93
C LEU A 23 1.29 -4.42 3.02
N ASN A 24 0.63 -4.20 1.88
CA ASN A 24 -0.64 -3.47 1.84
C ASN A 24 -1.72 -4.19 2.67
N ALA A 25 -1.81 -5.53 2.60
CA ALA A 25 -2.80 -6.29 3.36
C ALA A 25 -2.56 -6.22 4.88
N ILE A 26 -1.31 -6.31 5.34
CA ILE A 26 -0.96 -6.16 6.75
C ILE A 26 -1.30 -4.74 7.24
N ALA A 27 -1.00 -3.72 6.42
CA ALA A 27 -1.37 -2.34 6.74
C ALA A 27 -2.89 -2.16 6.85
N VAL A 28 -3.68 -2.72 5.92
CA VAL A 28 -5.15 -2.75 6.02
C VAL A 28 -5.61 -3.39 7.32
N LEU A 29 -5.04 -4.54 7.71
CA LEU A 29 -5.43 -5.23 8.94
C LEU A 29 -5.09 -4.40 10.19
N GLY A 30 -3.95 -3.72 10.20
CA GLY A 30 -3.58 -2.79 11.27
C GLY A 30 -4.57 -1.64 11.40
N GLU A 31 -4.83 -0.94 10.30
CA GLU A 31 -5.78 0.19 10.25
C GLU A 31 -7.20 -0.25 10.64
N LEU A 32 -7.65 -1.42 10.17
CA LEU A 32 -8.95 -1.97 10.53
C LEU A 32 -9.01 -2.34 12.03
N GLY A 33 -7.92 -2.84 12.59
CA GLY A 33 -7.80 -3.11 14.03
C GLY A 33 -7.95 -1.85 14.88
N PHE A 34 -7.41 -0.72 14.41
CA PHE A 34 -7.63 0.60 15.03
C PHE A 34 -9.07 1.10 14.82
N ALA A 35 -9.60 1.00 13.60
CA ALA A 35 -10.97 1.43 13.28
C ALA A 35 -12.06 0.65 14.05
N LEU A 36 -11.82 -0.64 14.32
CA LEU A 36 -12.71 -1.48 15.13
C LEU A 36 -12.49 -1.32 16.64
N GLY A 37 -11.52 -0.52 17.07
CA GLY A 37 -11.18 -0.33 18.48
C GLY A 37 -10.48 -1.53 19.14
N VAL A 38 -10.11 -2.56 18.37
CA VAL A 38 -9.41 -3.77 18.86
C VAL A 38 -8.02 -3.43 19.38
N LEU A 39 -7.36 -2.45 18.77
CA LEU A 39 -6.01 -1.99 19.15
C LEU A 39 -6.01 -0.84 20.17
N GLY A 40 -7.19 -0.45 20.69
CA GLY A 40 -7.37 0.61 21.69
C GLY A 40 -8.16 1.81 21.16
N SER A 41 -9.28 2.13 21.81
CA SER A 41 -10.19 3.24 21.45
C SER A 41 -9.72 4.62 21.91
N GLU A 42 -8.76 4.68 22.83
CA GLU A 42 -8.29 5.93 23.45
C GLU A 42 -7.37 6.77 22.53
N VAL A 43 -7.02 6.26 21.34
CA VAL A 43 -6.06 6.89 20.40
C VAL A 43 -6.65 6.98 19.00
N ALA A 44 -7.97 6.91 18.81
CA ALA A 44 -8.55 6.87 17.46
C ALA A 44 -8.38 8.23 16.75
N PRO A 45 -7.44 8.38 15.80
CA PRO A 45 -7.25 9.62 15.08
C PRO A 45 -8.46 9.85 14.17
N PRO A 46 -8.83 11.12 13.90
CA PRO A 46 -9.95 11.40 13.04
C PRO A 46 -9.69 10.89 11.62
N ASN A 47 -10.51 9.91 11.20
CA ASN A 47 -10.71 9.44 9.83
C ASN A 47 -9.59 8.57 9.21
N LEU A 48 -9.42 7.32 9.71
CA LEU A 48 -8.60 6.29 9.05
C LEU A 48 -9.12 5.82 7.67
N ALA A 49 -10.32 6.24 7.25
CA ALA A 49 -10.91 5.73 6.02
C ALA A 49 -10.04 6.02 4.78
N VAL A 50 -9.30 7.12 4.78
CA VAL A 50 -8.44 7.53 3.66
C VAL A 50 -7.19 6.64 3.55
N PRO A 51 -6.33 6.51 4.58
CA PRO A 51 -5.20 5.58 4.51
C PRO A 51 -5.63 4.11 4.32
N LEU A 52 -6.72 3.66 4.95
CA LEU A 52 -7.30 2.34 4.71
C LEU A 52 -7.66 2.13 3.23
N ALA A 53 -8.32 3.11 2.60
CA ALA A 53 -8.67 3.04 1.18
C ALA A 53 -7.42 3.00 0.28
N CYS A 54 -6.36 3.74 0.63
CA CYS A 54 -5.08 3.68 -0.08
C CYS A 54 -4.48 2.28 -0.02
N PHE A 55 -4.34 1.67 1.17
CA PHE A 55 -3.78 0.33 1.27
C PHE A 55 -4.64 -0.72 0.56
N LEU A 56 -5.98 -0.61 0.63
CA LEU A 56 -6.87 -1.54 -0.07
C LEU A 56 -6.74 -1.42 -1.59
N ALA A 57 -6.62 -0.20 -2.12
CA ALA A 57 -6.30 0.03 -3.53
C ALA A 57 -4.95 -0.59 -3.91
N GLY A 58 -3.96 -0.53 -3.02
CA GLY A 58 -2.66 -1.19 -3.20
C GLY A 58 -2.74 -2.72 -3.26
N VAL A 59 -3.60 -3.35 -2.46
CA VAL A 59 -3.87 -4.81 -2.55
C VAL A 59 -4.47 -5.17 -3.90
N VAL A 60 -5.50 -4.44 -4.34
CA VAL A 60 -6.17 -4.69 -5.64
C VAL A 60 -5.20 -4.50 -6.79
N ALA A 61 -4.41 -3.42 -6.78
CA ALA A 61 -3.42 -3.14 -7.80
C ALA A 61 -2.29 -4.20 -7.84
N SER A 62 -1.89 -4.72 -6.69
CA SER A 62 -0.94 -5.85 -6.60
C SER A 62 -1.52 -7.11 -7.25
N GLY A 63 -2.79 -7.43 -6.98
CA GLY A 63 -3.48 -8.54 -7.65
C GLY A 63 -3.57 -8.36 -9.17
N LEU A 64 -3.92 -7.15 -9.63
CA LEU A 64 -3.99 -6.84 -11.05
C LEU A 64 -2.62 -7.00 -11.74
N SER A 65 -1.53 -6.58 -11.08
CA SER A 65 -0.17 -6.75 -11.61
C SER A 65 0.18 -8.23 -11.85
N MET A 66 -0.21 -9.10 -10.92
CA MET A 66 0.00 -10.55 -11.05
C MET A 66 -0.81 -11.15 -12.21
N VAL A 67 -2.08 -10.79 -12.33
CA VAL A 67 -2.96 -11.27 -13.41
C VAL A 67 -2.41 -10.84 -14.77
N CYS A 68 -1.99 -9.58 -14.89
CA CYS A 68 -1.40 -9.06 -16.12
C CYS A 68 -0.10 -9.79 -16.51
N TRP A 69 0.74 -10.13 -15.53
CA TRP A 69 1.99 -10.84 -15.80
C TRP A 69 1.80 -12.34 -16.01
N SER A 70 0.83 -12.99 -15.38
CA SER A 70 0.51 -14.40 -15.63
C SER A 70 -0.05 -14.60 -17.03
N TRP A 71 -0.92 -13.69 -17.50
CA TRP A 71 -1.46 -13.73 -18.87
C TRP A 71 -0.37 -13.52 -19.94
N GLY A 72 0.66 -12.72 -19.62
CA GLY A 72 1.79 -12.46 -20.52
C GLY A 72 2.93 -13.48 -20.48
N ALA A 73 2.83 -14.52 -19.64
CA ALA A 73 3.85 -15.56 -19.45
C ALA A 73 3.61 -16.83 -20.29
N ASP A 74 2.35 -17.11 -20.68
CA ASP A 74 1.96 -18.36 -21.33
C ASP A 74 2.44 -18.50 -22.79
N GLU A 75 2.79 -17.41 -23.50
CA GLU A 75 3.08 -17.51 -24.94
C GLU A 75 4.38 -16.83 -25.38
N ALA A 76 5.43 -17.64 -25.49
CA ALA A 76 6.66 -17.34 -26.20
C ALA A 76 6.39 -17.16 -27.71
N GLY A 77 6.01 -15.95 -28.14
CA GLY A 77 5.92 -15.64 -29.57
C GLY A 77 4.96 -14.51 -29.96
N ARG A 78 4.14 -14.04 -29.03
CA ARG A 78 3.02 -13.14 -29.35
C ARG A 78 3.27 -11.70 -28.88
N ARG A 79 3.90 -10.90 -29.77
CA ARG A 79 4.25 -9.47 -29.58
C ARG A 79 3.11 -8.57 -29.08
N TRP A 80 1.85 -8.93 -29.35
CA TRP A 80 0.64 -8.18 -28.96
C TRP A 80 0.29 -8.32 -27.46
N LEU A 81 1.02 -9.14 -26.69
CA LEU A 81 0.91 -9.22 -25.22
C LEU A 81 1.87 -8.25 -24.48
N ALA A 82 2.67 -7.47 -25.22
CA ALA A 82 3.45 -6.36 -24.67
C ALA A 82 2.63 -5.35 -23.82
N PRO A 83 1.41 -4.91 -24.21
CA PRO A 83 0.59 -4.02 -23.38
C PRO A 83 0.22 -4.64 -22.03
N ALA A 84 0.00 -5.96 -21.94
CA ALA A 84 -0.30 -6.62 -20.66
C ALA A 84 0.88 -6.52 -19.69
N ARG A 85 2.12 -6.63 -20.18
CA ARG A 85 3.32 -6.47 -19.35
C ARG A 85 3.46 -5.04 -18.80
N TRP A 86 3.20 -4.04 -19.64
CA TRP A 86 3.19 -2.63 -19.24
C TRP A 86 2.05 -2.31 -18.27
N ALA A 87 0.84 -2.85 -18.50
CA ALA A 87 -0.28 -2.73 -17.58
C ALA A 87 0.06 -3.34 -16.22
N GLY A 88 0.73 -4.50 -16.17
CA GLY A 88 1.19 -5.09 -14.93
C GLY A 88 2.22 -4.23 -14.19
N LEU A 89 3.15 -3.60 -14.92
CA LEU A 89 4.11 -2.66 -14.34
C LEU A 89 3.41 -1.41 -13.79
N LEU A 90 2.46 -0.84 -14.53
CA LEU A 90 1.68 0.31 -14.07
C LEU A 90 0.87 -0.02 -12.82
N ALA A 91 0.24 -1.19 -12.78
CA ALA A 91 -0.48 -1.67 -11.61
C ALA A 91 0.46 -1.87 -10.40
N TYR A 92 1.67 -2.39 -10.62
CA TYR A 92 2.68 -2.51 -9.58
C TYR A 92 3.12 -1.14 -9.03
N LEU A 93 3.38 -0.16 -9.91
CA LEU A 93 3.74 1.20 -9.51
C LEU A 93 2.60 1.88 -8.75
N LEU A 94 1.35 1.65 -9.17
CA LEU A 94 0.17 2.15 -8.46
C LEU A 94 0.05 1.54 -7.07
N ALA A 95 0.31 0.24 -6.92
CA ALA A 95 0.34 -0.42 -5.62
C ALA A 95 1.43 0.14 -4.69
N LEU A 96 2.60 0.46 -5.25
CA LEU A 96 3.71 1.05 -4.50
C LEU A 96 3.36 2.48 -4.06
N ALA A 97 2.83 3.29 -4.97
CA ALA A 97 2.38 4.64 -4.67
C ALA A 97 1.27 4.64 -3.60
N ALA A 98 0.33 3.70 -3.69
CA ALA A 98 -0.74 3.54 -2.71
C ALA A 98 -0.21 3.18 -1.32
N PHE A 99 0.79 2.29 -1.23
CA PHE A 99 1.46 1.94 0.02
C PHE A 99 2.18 3.16 0.63
N VAL A 100 2.98 3.87 -0.17
CA VAL A 100 3.71 5.07 0.29
C VAL A 100 2.74 6.15 0.74
N ALA A 101 1.67 6.40 -0.02
CA ALA A 101 0.63 7.36 0.33
C ALA A 101 -0.09 6.96 1.63
N GLY A 102 -0.47 5.68 1.77
CA GLY A 102 -1.06 5.15 2.99
C GLY A 102 -0.15 5.39 4.20
N CYS A 103 1.13 5.00 4.11
CA CYS A 103 2.10 5.24 5.19
C CYS A 103 2.25 6.73 5.54
N TRP A 104 2.29 7.61 4.54
CA TRP A 104 2.41 9.05 4.77
C TRP A 104 1.17 9.62 5.46
N LEU A 105 -0.02 9.21 5.04
CA LEU A 105 -1.30 9.61 5.63
C LEU A 105 -1.43 9.11 7.08
N SER A 106 -1.12 7.83 7.34
CA SER A 106 -1.15 7.27 8.69
C SER A 106 -0.15 7.98 9.62
N ALA A 107 1.05 8.33 9.12
CA ALA A 107 2.02 9.11 9.87
C ALA A 107 1.53 10.52 10.18
N GLY A 108 0.92 11.20 9.20
CA GLY A 108 0.27 12.51 9.39
C GLY A 108 -0.77 12.46 10.50
N LEU A 109 -1.71 11.51 10.43
CA LEU A 109 -2.74 11.34 11.47
C LEU A 109 -2.16 11.12 12.87
N ALA A 110 -1.01 10.44 12.98
CA ALA A 110 -0.32 10.27 14.26
C ALA A 110 0.28 11.59 14.80
N PHE A 111 0.84 12.44 13.94
CA PHE A 111 1.37 13.74 14.35
C PHE A 111 0.25 14.73 14.74
N GLU A 112 -0.86 14.76 14.01
CA GLU A 112 -2.03 15.57 14.35
C GLU A 112 -2.65 15.17 15.70
N ALA A 113 -2.71 13.87 16.00
CA ALA A 113 -3.23 13.38 17.28
C ALA A 113 -2.35 13.84 18.47
N ASP A 114 -1.01 13.73 18.34
CA ASP A 114 -0.07 14.16 19.38
C ASP A 114 -0.14 15.69 19.63
N ALA A 115 -0.27 16.48 18.56
CA ALA A 115 -0.42 17.93 18.68
C ALA A 115 -1.72 18.34 19.40
N GLY A 116 -2.82 17.60 19.19
CA GLY A 116 -4.11 17.83 19.86
C GLY A 116 -4.06 17.57 21.36
N ASP A 117 -3.32 16.55 21.80
CA ASP A 117 -3.15 16.23 23.23
C ASP A 117 -2.33 17.31 23.97
N VAL A 118 -1.29 17.85 23.32
CA VAL A 118 -0.54 19.00 23.85
C VAL A 118 -1.44 20.23 23.98
N ASP A 119 -2.37 20.41 23.02
CA ASP A 119 -3.30 21.55 23.00
C ASP A 119 -4.35 21.48 24.14
N ALA A 120 -4.95 20.31 24.32
CA ALA A 120 -5.85 20.02 25.44
C ALA A 120 -5.15 20.14 26.81
N GLY A 121 -3.86 19.77 26.89
CA GLY A 121 -3.06 19.85 28.10
C GLY A 121 -2.81 21.29 28.59
N TYR A 122 -2.63 22.26 27.68
CA TYR A 122 -2.46 23.66 28.09
C TYR A 122 -3.79 24.33 28.46
N THR A 123 -4.88 24.00 27.77
CA THR A 123 -6.20 24.59 28.08
C THR A 123 -6.70 24.16 29.45
N MET A 124 -6.46 22.92 29.88
CA MET A 124 -6.79 22.46 31.24
C MET A 124 -5.90 23.07 32.34
N ARG A 125 -4.72 23.61 32.00
CA ARG A 125 -3.79 24.19 32.98
C ARG A 125 -4.09 25.65 33.33
N ILE A 126 -5.14 26.27 32.76
CA ILE A 126 -5.65 27.56 33.22
C ILE A 126 -7.00 27.38 33.95
N PRO A 127 -7.01 26.89 35.19
CA PRO A 127 -8.12 27.11 36.10
C PRO A 127 -7.94 28.48 36.76
N GLY A 128 -8.58 29.51 36.20
CA GLY A 128 -8.73 30.81 36.84
C GLY A 128 -7.97 31.96 36.16
N ALA A 129 -8.65 32.60 35.21
CA ALA A 129 -8.60 34.05 35.06
C ALA A 129 -10.05 34.56 35.23
#